data_AF-A0A8X6FMA0-F1
#
_entry.id   AF-A0A8X6FMA0-F1
#
_cell.length_a   1.000
_cell.length_b   1.000
_cell.length_c   1.000
_cell.angle_alpha   90.00
_cell.angle_beta   90.00
_cell.angle_gamma   90.00
#
_symmetry.space_group_name_H-M   'P 1'
#
loop_
_entity.id
_entity.type
_entity.pdbx_description
1 polymer ?
#
loop_
_entity_poly.entity_id
_entity_poly.type
_entity_poly.pdbx_seq_one_letter_code
_entity_poly.pdbx_strand_id
1 'polypeptide(L)'
;MRREALSSKEMSPGLNIVLTTVVTVVSYIKMRPPEIKNLVYIDFAKTWVQSLLFYCEARWLRGKFLQRVSELRNEIAIFLEEENLREAEKFRDGLFVMKLSYLWSIFSRN
;
A
#
# COMPACT_ATOMS: atom_id res chain seq x y z
N MET A 1 -14.50 21.68 16.69
CA MET A 1 -15.31 20.77 15.86
C MET A 1 -15.76 21.53 14.62
N ARG A 2 -15.02 21.44 13.51
CA ARG A 2 -15.42 21.99 12.21
C ARG A 2 -15.49 20.82 11.24
N ARG A 3 -16.70 20.54 10.74
CA ARG A 3 -16.98 19.54 9.72
C ARG A 3 -16.34 20.02 8.42
N GLU A 4 -15.13 19.59 8.14
CA GLU A 4 -14.62 19.55 6.77
C GLU A 4 -15.24 18.32 6.08
N ALA A 5 -16.54 18.44 5.82
CA ALA A 5 -17.18 17.59 4.84
C ALA A 5 -16.86 18.17 3.46
N LEU A 6 -16.54 17.26 2.52
CA LEU A 6 -16.44 17.47 1.07
C LEU A 6 -15.04 17.74 0.50
N SER A 7 -14.16 16.72 0.53
CA SER A 7 -13.45 16.31 -0.70
C SER A 7 -12.82 14.91 -0.57
N SER A 8 -13.62 13.92 -0.22
CA SER A 8 -13.42 12.59 -0.78
C SER A 8 -14.52 12.42 -1.82
N LYS A 9 -14.22 12.78 -3.07
CA LYS A 9 -14.87 12.14 -4.22
C LYS A 9 -15.01 10.66 -3.85
N GLU A 10 -16.23 10.13 -3.84
CA GLU A 10 -16.47 8.71 -3.58
C GLU A 10 -15.39 7.92 -4.32
N MET A 11 -14.50 7.32 -3.54
CA MET A 11 -13.33 6.69 -4.08
C MET A 11 -13.85 5.52 -4.90
N SER A 12 -13.67 5.57 -6.23
CA SER A 12 -14.30 4.58 -7.10
C SER A 12 -14.02 3.17 -6.57
N PRO A 13 -14.97 2.22 -6.66
CA PRO A 13 -14.80 0.89 -6.06
C PRO A 13 -13.48 0.22 -6.41
N GLY A 14 -12.99 0.42 -7.65
CA GLY A 14 -11.69 -0.08 -8.11
C GLY A 14 -10.48 0.51 -7.40
N LEU A 15 -10.53 1.77 -6.95
CA LEU A 15 -9.45 2.40 -6.17
C LEU A 15 -9.48 1.95 -4.70
N ASN A 16 -10.66 1.75 -4.14
CA ASN A 16 -10.81 1.23 -2.78
C ASN A 16 -10.27 -0.21 -2.68
N ILE A 17 -10.55 -1.05 -3.68
CA ILE A 17 -10.00 -2.42 -3.78
C ILE A 17 -8.47 -2.40 -3.73
N VAL A 18 -7.81 -1.45 -4.40
CA VAL A 18 -6.35 -1.30 -4.37
C VAL A 18 -5.87 -0.97 -2.96
N LEU A 19 -6.48 0.03 -2.31
CA LEU A 19 -6.11 0.41 -0.95
C LEU A 19 -6.29 -0.73 0.04
N THR A 20 -7.45 -1.40 0.04
CA THR A 20 -7.72 -2.52 0.94
C THR A 20 -6.75 -3.67 0.68
N THR A 21 -6.48 -4.00 -0.59
CA THR A 21 -5.53 -5.07 -0.94
C THR A 21 -4.13 -4.75 -0.41
N VAL A 22 -3.65 -3.52 -0.61
CA VAL A 22 -2.33 -3.08 -0.10
C VAL A 22 -2.31 -3.19 1.42
N VAL A 23 -3.30 -2.65 2.12
CA VAL A 23 -3.35 -2.69 3.60
C VAL A 23 -3.36 -4.14 4.13
N THR A 24 -4.14 -5.02 3.51
CA THR A 24 -4.19 -6.44 3.88
C THR A 24 -2.85 -7.12 3.67
N VAL A 25 -2.23 -6.96 2.51
CA VAL A 25 -0.93 -7.57 2.18
C VAL A 25 0.15 -7.08 3.12
N VAL A 26 0.23 -5.78 3.40
CA VAL A 26 1.24 -5.25 4.33
C VAL A 26 1.01 -5.76 5.76
N SER A 27 -0.24 -5.85 6.18
CA SER A 27 -0.59 -6.38 7.51
C SER A 27 -0.22 -7.86 7.64
N TYR A 28 -0.45 -8.65 6.58
CA TYR A 28 -0.06 -10.06 6.53
C TYR A 28 1.46 -10.22 6.60
N ILE A 29 2.18 -9.49 5.75
CA ILE A 29 3.64 -9.36 5.74
C ILE A 29 4.14 -9.04 7.17
N LYS A 30 3.50 -8.10 7.88
CA LYS A 30 3.83 -7.74 9.27
C LYS A 30 3.84 -8.92 10.24
N MET A 31 2.82 -9.76 10.16
CA MET A 31 2.58 -10.85 11.12
C MET A 31 3.56 -12.03 10.97
N ARG A 32 4.39 -12.05 9.92
CA ARG A 32 5.36 -13.14 9.70
C ARG A 32 6.61 -13.02 10.60
N PRO A 33 7.37 -14.09 10.83
CA PRO A 33 8.62 -14.04 11.61
C PRO A 33 9.75 -13.27 10.89
N PRO A 34 10.67 -12.59 11.63
CA PRO A 34 11.88 -11.90 11.09
C PRO A 34 12.79 -12.77 10.23
N GLU A 35 12.77 -14.09 10.43
CA GLU A 35 13.63 -15.04 9.74
C GLU A 35 13.23 -15.29 8.27
N ILE A 36 11.97 -15.00 7.91
CA ILE A 36 11.43 -15.09 6.54
C ILE A 36 11.55 -13.74 5.81
N LYS A 37 12.08 -12.71 6.48
CA LYS A 37 12.00 -11.31 6.05
C LYS A 37 13.34 -10.84 5.48
N ASN A 38 13.50 -10.94 4.16
CA ASN A 38 14.63 -10.33 3.44
C ASN A 38 14.76 -8.82 3.73
N LEU A 39 15.96 -8.22 3.62
CA LEU A 39 16.25 -6.82 4.00
C LEU A 39 15.25 -5.77 3.44
N VAL A 40 14.69 -6.02 2.25
CA VAL A 40 13.64 -5.23 1.61
C VAL A 40 12.39 -5.08 2.50
N TYR A 41 12.06 -6.13 3.23
CA TYR A 41 10.96 -6.17 4.19
C TYR A 41 11.18 -5.18 5.35
N ILE A 42 12.40 -5.08 5.88
CA ILE A 42 12.69 -4.25 7.06
C ILE A 42 12.45 -2.78 6.71
N ASP A 43 12.84 -2.39 5.50
CA ASP A 43 12.66 -1.03 4.99
C ASP A 43 11.18 -0.71 4.72
N PHE A 44 10.43 -1.68 4.21
CA PHE A 44 8.99 -1.61 4.05
C PHE A 44 8.24 -1.49 5.39
N ALA A 45 8.59 -2.32 6.37
CA ALA A 45 8.00 -2.30 7.69
C ALA A 45 8.29 -0.99 8.44
N LYS A 46 9.50 -0.43 8.29
CA LYS A 46 9.84 0.90 8.83
C LYS A 46 8.98 2.00 8.19
N THR A 47 8.87 2.00 6.86
CA THR A 47 8.06 2.98 6.12
C THR A 47 6.57 2.85 6.49
N TRP A 48 6.06 1.63 6.63
CA TRP A 48 4.67 1.38 7.03
C TRP A 48 4.39 1.77 8.47
N VAL A 49 5.28 1.44 9.41
CA VAL A 49 5.15 1.86 10.81
C VAL A 49 5.17 3.38 10.93
N GLN A 50 6.02 4.08 10.18
CA GLN A 50 5.98 5.54 10.11
C GLN A 50 4.67 6.07 9.53
N SER A 51 4.16 5.45 8.47
CA SER A 51 2.90 5.83 7.82
C SER A 51 1.67 5.53 8.70
N LEU A 52 1.75 4.49 9.52
CA LEU A 52 0.69 3.99 10.41
C LEU A 52 0.75 4.55 11.83
N LEU A 53 1.89 5.04 12.29
CA LEU A 53 1.94 5.93 13.46
C LEU A 53 1.25 7.27 13.16
N PHE A 54 1.20 7.65 11.89
CA PHE A 54 0.54 8.85 11.37
C PHE A 54 -0.81 8.57 10.69
N TYR A 55 -1.37 7.37 10.88
CA TYR A 55 -2.52 6.85 10.14
C TYR A 55 -3.76 7.72 10.29
N CYS A 56 -3.97 8.60 9.32
CA CYS A 56 -5.22 8.81 8.55
C CYS A 56 -5.44 10.27 8.15
N GLU A 57 -4.80 11.23 8.82
CA GLU A 57 -5.10 12.65 8.56
C GLU A 57 -4.16 13.27 7.51
N ALA A 58 -2.92 12.80 7.42
CA ALA A 58 -1.91 13.36 6.53
C ALA A 58 -1.92 12.70 5.13
N ARG A 59 -2.53 13.38 4.15
CA ARG A 59 -2.60 12.96 2.73
C ARG A 59 -1.23 12.60 2.12
N TRP A 60 -0.19 13.38 2.43
CA TRP A 60 1.17 13.19 1.92
C TRP A 60 1.84 11.89 2.39
N LEU A 61 1.54 11.42 3.61
CA LEU A 61 2.06 10.15 4.13
C LEU A 61 1.41 8.94 3.46
N ARG A 62 0.13 9.06 3.07
CA ARG A 62 -0.52 8.06 2.21
C ARG A 62 0.16 7.98 0.84
N GLY A 63 0.58 9.12 0.27
CA GLY A 63 1.35 9.18 -0.97
C GLY A 63 2.70 8.47 -0.88
N LYS A 64 3.50 8.79 0.14
CA LYS A 64 4.80 8.15 0.38
C LYS A 64 4.69 6.64 0.61
N PHE A 65 3.70 6.20 1.39
CA PHE A 65 3.44 4.79 1.60
C PHE A 65 3.14 4.05 0.29
N LEU A 66 2.19 4.56 -0.49
CA LEU A 66 1.78 3.93 -1.74
C LEU A 66 2.88 3.99 -2.80
N GLN A 67 3.70 5.04 -2.80
CA GLN A 67 4.91 5.12 -3.63
C GLN A 67 5.88 3.99 -3.26
N ARG A 68 6.17 3.78 -1.97
CA ARG A 68 7.06 2.70 -1.54
C ARG A 68 6.53 1.31 -1.90
N VAL A 69 5.23 1.10 -1.76
CA VAL A 69 4.55 -0.14 -2.22
C VAL A 69 4.71 -0.32 -3.72
N SER A 70 4.62 0.77 -4.50
CA SER A 70 4.80 0.73 -5.95
C SER A 70 6.25 0.42 -6.36
N GLU A 71 7.23 0.94 -5.63
CA GLU A 71 8.66 0.65 -5.85
C GLU A 71 9.00 -0.80 -5.53
N LEU A 72 8.45 -1.34 -4.45
CA LEU A 72 8.69 -2.72 -3.97
C LEU A 72 7.71 -3.75 -4.52
N ARG A 73 6.93 -3.38 -5.53
CA ARG A 73 5.82 -4.18 -6.05
C ARG A 73 6.27 -5.58 -6.46
N ASN A 74 7.43 -5.71 -7.09
CA ASN A 74 7.93 -7.00 -7.59
C ASN A 74 8.36 -7.91 -6.45
N GLU A 75 9.03 -7.36 -5.44
CA GLU A 75 9.46 -8.07 -4.23
C GLU A 75 8.25 -8.51 -3.40
N ILE A 76 7.22 -7.67 -3.31
CA ILE A 76 5.93 -8.03 -2.71
C ILE A 76 5.29 -9.18 -3.47
N ALA A 77 5.26 -9.13 -4.81
CA ALA A 77 4.69 -10.22 -5.62
C ALA A 77 5.43 -11.54 -5.42
N ILE A 78 6.78 -11.52 -5.42
CA ILE A 78 7.61 -12.71 -5.17
C ILE A 78 7.32 -13.29 -3.79
N PHE A 79 7.30 -12.47 -2.75
CA PHE A 79 6.98 -12.92 -1.38
C PHE A 79 5.59 -13.56 -1.31
N LEU A 80 4.60 -12.96 -1.96
CA LEU A 80 3.23 -13.49 -1.99
C LEU A 80 3.14 -14.82 -2.75
N GLU A 81 3.93 -15.00 -3.82
CA GLU A 81 4.02 -16.27 -4.56
C GLU A 81 4.66 -17.38 -3.73
N GLU A 82 5.75 -17.08 -3.04
CA GLU A 82 6.41 -18.01 -2.11
C GLU A 82 5.43 -18.46 -1.00
N GLU A 83 4.54 -17.57 -0.57
CA GLU A 83 3.49 -17.84 0.42
C GLU A 83 2.18 -18.40 -0.19
N ASN A 84 2.13 -18.67 -1.50
CA ASN A 84 0.95 -19.16 -2.23
C ASN A 84 -0.32 -18.27 -2.09
N LEU A 85 -0.13 -16.94 -2.01
CA LEU A 85 -1.21 -15.98 -1.91
C LEU A 85 -1.65 -15.46 -3.29
N ARG A 86 -2.96 -15.49 -3.54
CA ARG A 86 -3.58 -15.04 -4.81
C ARG A 86 -3.39 -13.55 -5.07
N GLU A 87 -3.13 -12.78 -4.02
CA GLU A 87 -2.82 -11.36 -4.09
C GLU A 87 -1.58 -11.08 -4.95
N ALA A 88 -0.66 -12.03 -5.11
CA ALA A 88 0.49 -11.89 -6.00
C ALA A 88 0.12 -11.47 -7.43
N GLU A 89 -0.94 -12.08 -7.98
CA GLU A 89 -1.44 -11.79 -9.32
C GLU A 89 -1.84 -10.32 -9.48
N LYS A 90 -2.43 -9.73 -8.42
CA LYS A 90 -2.83 -8.33 -8.43
C LYS A 90 -1.63 -7.39 -8.53
N PHE A 91 -0.50 -7.72 -7.91
CA PHE A 91 0.73 -6.92 -8.01
C PHE A 91 1.41 -7.05 -9.39
N ARG A 92 0.98 -7.99 -10.24
CA ARG A 92 1.40 -8.12 -11.64
C ARG A 92 0.36 -7.59 -12.63
N ASP A 93 -0.89 -7.42 -12.21
CA ASP A 93 -1.97 -6.91 -13.05
C ASP A 93 -1.76 -5.44 -13.44
N GLY A 94 -1.76 -5.17 -14.75
CA GLY A 94 -1.51 -3.83 -15.29
C GLY A 94 -2.52 -2.79 -14.82
N LEU A 95 -3.79 -3.15 -14.66
CA LEU A 95 -4.82 -2.22 -14.20
C LEU A 95 -4.66 -1.88 -12.72
N PHE A 96 -4.33 -2.88 -11.89
CA PHE A 96 -4.01 -2.68 -10.48
C PHE A 96 -2.79 -1.77 -10.32
N VAL A 97 -1.73 -2.00 -11.07
CA VAL A 97 -0.52 -1.19 -11.07
C VAL A 97 -0.79 0.25 -11.49
N MET A 98 -1.58 0.44 -12.55
CA MET A 98 -1.98 1.77 -13.01
C MET A 98 -2.78 2.52 -11.93
N LYS A 99 -3.73 1.83 -11.29
CA LYS A 99 -4.54 2.41 -10.20
C LYS A 99 -3.70 2.73 -8.97
N LEU A 100 -2.77 1.85 -8.57
CA LEU A 100 -1.82 2.12 -7.50
C LEU A 100 -0.96 3.35 -7.82
N SER A 101 -0.50 3.46 -9.07
CA SER A 101 0.29 4.58 -9.56
C SER A 101 -0.47 5.90 -9.51
N TYR A 102 -1.72 5.85 -9.95
CA TYR A 102 -2.64 6.98 -9.87
C TYR A 102 -2.86 7.42 -8.41
N LEU A 103 -3.06 6.47 -7.50
CA LEU A 103 -3.29 6.77 -6.08
C LEU A 103 -2.10 7.48 -5.43
N TRP A 104 -0.88 6.96 -5.57
CA TRP A 104 0.26 7.66 -4.96
C TRP A 104 0.50 9.03 -5.62
N SER A 105 0.31 9.15 -6.94
CA SER A 105 0.43 10.44 -7.63
C SER A 105 -0.54 11.50 -7.10
N ILE A 106 -1.81 11.16 -6.84
CA ILE A 106 -2.79 12.14 -6.32
C ILE A 106 -2.56 12.46 -4.84
N PHE A 107 -1.95 11.54 -4.10
CA PHE A 107 -1.64 11.74 -2.69
C PHE A 107 -0.30 12.45 -2.45
N SER A 108 0.60 12.45 -3.44
CA SER A 108 1.87 13.19 -3.41
C SER A 108 1.78 14.61 -3.99
N ARG A 109 0.74 14.91 -4.79
CA ARG A 109 0.44 16.26 -5.30
C ARG A 109 -0.52 16.95 -4.34
N ASN A 110 0.01 17.50 -3.24
CA ASN A 110 -0.52 18.61 -2.42
C ASN A 110 0.23 18.70 -1.09
#